data_AF-A0A832LV47-F1
#
_entry.id   AF-A0A832LV47-F1
#
_cell.length_a   1.000
_cell.length_b   1.000
_cell.length_c   1.000
_cell.angle_alpha   90.00
_cell.angle_beta   90.00
_cell.angle_gamma   90.00
#
_symmetry.space_group_name_H-M   'P 1'
#
loop_
_entity.id
_entity.type
_entity.pdbx_description
1 polymer ?
#
loop_
_entity_poly.entity_id
_entity_poly.type
_entity_poly.pdbx_seq_one_letter_code
_entity_poly.pdbx_strand_id
1 'polypeptide(L)'
;MFYYLGIDIGGGANTWALALERHPSEKKLSLVSGELSLKDKPSPVSLQEIREFLFKRRVLVTALDAPLSFSLALEKGLRRSDQALRELLPSKAKSWVLSYHGLMGIPLRAYLLAKSISPYCGTILETHPRASLYFLLPNAKREIAFKYKKEGLSEAEILWLRDFLRELFSLDAPLDLLKRDGVLDALICALTAYLYQKAPEKLFFLPQEEDLEGFGPFVVIWP
;
A
#
# COMPACT_ATOMS: atom_id res chain seq x y z
N MET A 1 -18.29 12.69 -0.75
CA MET A 1 -16.93 12.37 -1.22
C MET A 1 -16.42 11.18 -0.44
N PHE A 2 -15.70 10.28 -1.10
CA PHE A 2 -15.15 9.07 -0.50
C PHE A 2 -13.64 9.00 -0.75
N TYR A 3 -12.92 8.45 0.21
CA TYR A 3 -11.46 8.39 0.20
C TYR A 3 -10.96 6.95 0.27
N TYR A 4 -9.82 6.70 -0.35
CA TYR A 4 -9.08 5.44 -0.33
C TYR A 4 -7.69 5.73 0.22
N LEU A 5 -7.34 5.12 1.34
CA LEU A 5 -6.14 5.44 2.09
C LEU A 5 -5.09 4.34 1.88
N GLY A 6 -3.86 4.74 1.56
CA GLY A 6 -2.71 3.86 1.50
C GLY A 6 -1.67 4.26 2.54
N ILE A 7 -1.10 3.27 3.22
CA ILE A 7 -0.16 3.49 4.31
C ILE A 7 1.04 2.55 4.16
N ASP A 8 2.23 3.12 4.05
CA ASP A 8 3.51 2.42 4.23
C ASP A 8 3.94 2.54 5.71
N ILE A 9 3.82 1.46 6.48
CA ILE A 9 4.16 1.45 7.91
C ILE A 9 5.67 1.21 8.06
N GLY A 10 6.42 2.28 8.29
CA GLY A 10 7.81 2.17 8.76
C GLY A 10 7.97 2.14 10.29
N GLY A 11 9.20 1.84 10.71
CA GLY A 11 9.67 2.02 12.08
C GLY A 11 9.94 3.49 12.43
N GLY A 12 9.79 3.86 13.71
CA GLY A 12 10.09 5.21 14.19
C GLY A 12 9.20 6.28 13.54
N ALA A 13 9.84 7.22 12.82
CA ALA A 13 9.22 8.35 12.12
C ALA A 13 9.21 8.16 10.58
N ASN A 14 9.20 6.92 10.08
CA ASN A 14 9.22 6.62 8.63
C ASN A 14 7.89 6.02 8.14
N THR A 15 6.76 6.48 8.65
CA THR A 15 5.44 6.05 8.16
C THR A 15 4.97 7.05 7.11
N TRP A 16 4.58 6.57 5.93
CA TRP A 16 4.06 7.39 4.85
C TRP A 16 2.60 7.06 4.61
N ALA A 17 1.76 8.07 4.45
CA ALA A 17 0.35 7.87 4.18
C ALA A 17 -0.17 8.88 3.15
N LEU A 18 -1.02 8.41 2.26
CA LEU A 18 -1.70 9.28 1.31
C LEU A 18 -3.09 8.75 0.99
N ALA A 19 -3.96 9.70 0.66
CA ALA A 19 -5.34 9.40 0.30
C ALA A 19 -5.58 9.76 -1.15
N LEU A 20 -6.36 8.90 -1.81
CA LEU A 20 -6.97 9.17 -3.09
C LEU A 20 -8.42 9.57 -2.84
N GLU A 21 -8.86 10.61 -3.53
CA GLU A 21 -10.26 11.01 -3.55
C GLU A 21 -10.87 10.75 -4.92
N ARG A 22 -12.15 10.38 -4.91
CA ARG A 22 -12.95 10.28 -6.13
C ARG A 22 -14.23 11.07 -5.96
N HIS A 23 -14.43 12.04 -6.85
CA HIS A 23 -15.69 12.74 -6.96
C HIS A 23 -16.75 11.82 -7.58
N PRO A 24 -17.98 11.74 -7.03
CA PRO A 24 -19.03 10.90 -7.60
C PRO A 24 -19.37 11.23 -9.06
N SER A 25 -19.22 12.49 -9.45
CA SER A 25 -19.48 13.01 -10.80
C SER A 25 -18.28 12.86 -11.75
N GLU A 26 -17.10 12.48 -11.25
CA GLU A 26 -15.88 12.42 -12.04
C GLU A 26 -15.36 10.98 -12.15
N LYS A 27 -14.86 10.65 -13.34
CA LYS A 27 -14.10 9.41 -13.54
C LYS A 27 -12.66 9.52 -13.05
N LYS A 28 -12.21 10.74 -12.72
CA LYS A 28 -10.83 11.04 -12.35
C LYS A 28 -10.56 10.71 -10.88
N LEU A 29 -9.37 10.20 -10.62
CA LEU A 29 -8.82 9.99 -9.29
C LEU A 29 -7.85 11.14 -8.99
N SER A 30 -7.91 11.68 -7.78
CA SER A 30 -7.03 12.78 -7.36
C SER A 30 -6.32 12.43 -6.06
N LEU A 31 -5.08 12.92 -5.90
CA LEU A 31 -4.38 12.89 -4.62
C LEU A 31 -4.93 13.99 -3.71
N VAL A 32 -5.17 13.67 -2.45
CA VAL A 32 -5.49 14.68 -1.43
C VAL A 32 -4.21 15.43 -1.07
N SER A 33 -4.04 16.64 -1.58
CA SER A 33 -2.90 17.52 -1.31
C SER A 33 -3.08 18.32 -0.01
N GLY A 34 -1.96 18.75 0.59
CA GLY A 34 -1.97 19.53 1.83
C GLY A 34 -2.22 18.71 3.10
N GLU A 35 -2.49 17.41 2.98
CA GLU A 35 -2.77 16.51 4.08
C GLU A 35 -1.82 15.31 4.09
N LEU A 36 -1.76 14.61 5.22
CA LEU A 36 -0.93 13.42 5.43
C LEU A 36 0.53 13.65 4.96
N SER A 37 1.08 12.74 4.13
CA SER A 37 2.44 12.87 3.60
C SER A 37 2.56 13.82 2.41
N LEU A 38 1.48 14.46 1.96
CA LEU A 38 1.44 15.39 0.83
C LEU A 38 1.22 16.84 1.26
N LYS A 39 1.68 17.21 2.46
CA LYS A 39 1.84 18.60 2.91
C LYS A 39 2.79 19.38 1.98
N ASP A 40 2.93 20.70 2.18
CA ASP A 40 3.76 21.62 1.38
C ASP A 40 5.13 21.04 0.98
N LYS A 41 5.75 20.32 1.91
CA LYS A 41 6.88 19.43 1.63
C LYS A 41 6.49 18.00 2.00
N PRO A 42 6.68 17.02 1.10
CA PRO A 42 6.39 15.63 1.45
C PRO A 42 7.19 15.18 2.66
N SER A 43 6.54 14.53 3.62
CA SER A 43 7.18 14.04 4.83
C SER A 43 6.45 12.83 5.40
N PRO A 44 7.13 12.00 6.20
CA PRO A 44 6.45 11.00 7.01
C PRO A 44 5.41 11.64 7.94
N VAL A 45 4.47 10.82 8.39
CA VAL A 45 3.39 11.18 9.31
C VAL A 45 3.36 10.28 10.53
N SER A 46 2.76 10.77 11.61
CA SER A 46 2.48 9.96 12.80
C SER A 46 1.20 9.11 12.63
N LEU A 47 1.09 8.04 13.42
CA LEU A 47 -0.12 7.23 13.47
C LEU A 47 -1.34 8.02 13.96
N GLN A 48 -1.12 9.03 14.82
CA GLN A 48 -2.17 9.91 15.31
C GLN A 48 -2.71 10.82 14.19
N GLU A 49 -1.85 11.37 13.34
CA GLU A 49 -2.29 12.16 12.16
C GLU A 49 -3.12 11.31 11.19
N ILE A 50 -2.72 10.05 10.96
CA ILE A 50 -3.50 9.12 10.15
C ILE A 50 -4.88 8.90 10.78
N ARG A 51 -4.94 8.60 12.08
CA ARG A 51 -6.20 8.40 12.79
C ARG A 51 -7.11 9.63 12.71
N GLU A 52 -6.56 10.83 12.88
CA GLU A 52 -7.30 12.08 12.77
C GLU A 52 -7.85 12.34 11.36
N PHE A 53 -7.11 11.95 10.33
CA PHE A 53 -7.59 12.00 8.96
C PHE A 53 -8.84 11.13 8.78
N LEU A 54 -8.81 9.88 9.25
CA LEU A 54 -9.97 8.98 9.18
C LEU A 54 -11.17 9.47 10.01
N PHE A 55 -10.93 10.16 11.13
CA PHE A 55 -12.03 10.74 11.90
C PHE A 55 -12.73 11.88 11.13
N LYS A 56 -11.97 12.68 10.37
CA LYS A 56 -12.51 13.84 9.64
C LYS A 56 -13.05 13.48 8.25
N ARG A 57 -12.65 12.34 7.69
CA ARG A 57 -12.90 11.98 6.29
C ARG A 57 -13.61 10.63 6.17
N ARG A 58 -14.52 10.49 5.20
CA ARG A 58 -15.20 9.22 4.92
C ARG A 58 -14.29 8.28 4.12
N VAL A 59 -13.40 7.58 4.82
CA VAL A 59 -12.49 6.59 4.22
C VAL A 59 -13.22 5.26 4.05
N LEU A 60 -13.34 4.79 2.81
CA LEU A 60 -14.03 3.53 2.52
C LEU A 60 -13.11 2.33 2.70
N VAL A 61 -11.87 2.44 2.22
CA VAL A 61 -10.90 1.36 2.26
C VAL A 61 -9.54 1.93 2.65
N THR A 62 -8.87 1.25 3.58
CA THR A 62 -7.49 1.53 3.98
C THR A 62 -6.63 0.31 3.69
N ALA A 63 -5.54 0.46 2.93
CA ALA A 63 -4.55 -0.60 2.71
C ALA A 63 -3.23 -0.27 3.41
N LEU A 64 -2.67 -1.24 4.14
CA LEU A 64 -1.42 -1.09 4.89
C LEU A 64 -0.34 -2.03 4.34
N ASP A 65 0.88 -1.52 4.14
CA ASP A 65 2.10 -2.31 3.93
C ASP A 65 2.63 -2.81 5.27
N ALA A 66 1.98 -3.83 5.82
CA ALA A 66 2.43 -4.58 6.98
C ALA A 66 1.52 -5.79 7.22
N PRO A 67 2.03 -6.88 7.82
CA PRO A 67 1.20 -7.96 8.32
C PRO A 67 0.12 -7.45 9.29
N LEU A 68 -1.14 -7.78 9.02
CA LEU A 68 -2.31 -7.42 9.85
C LEU A 68 -3.03 -8.63 10.43
N SER A 69 -2.75 -9.82 9.91
CA SER A 69 -3.26 -11.09 10.42
C SER A 69 -2.13 -11.95 10.97
N PHE A 70 -2.39 -12.62 12.08
CA PHE A 70 -1.43 -13.39 12.86
C PHE A 70 -2.04 -14.73 13.24
N SER A 71 -1.24 -15.80 13.22
CA SER A 71 -1.62 -17.09 13.81
C SER A 71 -0.71 -17.36 15.01
N LEU A 72 -1.31 -17.84 16.10
CA LEU A 72 -0.59 -18.29 17.29
C LEU A 72 0.08 -19.65 17.07
N ALA A 73 -0.33 -20.41 16.04
CA ALA A 73 0.25 -21.70 15.69
C ALA A 73 1.56 -21.59 14.87
N LEU A 74 1.81 -20.43 14.24
CA LEU A 74 2.98 -20.22 13.38
C LEU A 74 4.24 -19.79 14.17
N GLU A 75 5.11 -20.74 14.51
CA GLU A 75 6.36 -20.46 15.24
C GLU A 75 7.31 -19.48 14.52
N LYS A 76 7.37 -19.52 13.18
CA LYS A 76 8.30 -18.70 12.38
C LYS A 76 7.67 -17.42 11.84
N GLY A 77 6.36 -17.25 12.01
CA GLY A 77 5.60 -16.09 11.56
C GLY A 77 5.60 -15.84 10.05
N LEU A 78 5.77 -16.89 9.25
CA LEU A 78 5.63 -16.84 7.79
C LEU A 78 4.35 -17.57 7.39
N ARG A 79 3.30 -16.81 7.09
CA ARG A 79 1.96 -17.33 6.80
C ARG A 79 1.91 -17.99 5.43
N ARG A 80 0.88 -18.82 5.23
CA ARG A 80 0.53 -19.33 3.89
C ARG A 80 0.42 -18.24 2.82
N SER A 81 -0.12 -17.07 3.18
CA SER A 81 -0.21 -15.91 2.28
C SER A 81 1.18 -15.37 1.89
N ASP A 82 2.10 -15.31 2.84
CA ASP A 82 3.48 -14.85 2.61
C ASP A 82 4.24 -15.84 1.72
N GLN A 83 4.05 -17.14 1.96
CA GLN A 83 4.65 -18.21 1.14
C GLN A 83 4.12 -18.15 -0.29
N ALA A 84 2.80 -18.06 -0.47
CA ALA A 84 2.19 -17.93 -1.79
C ALA A 84 2.72 -16.71 -2.55
N LEU A 85 2.85 -15.55 -1.88
CA LEU A 85 3.42 -14.36 -2.52
C LEU A 85 4.89 -14.57 -2.93
N ARG A 86 5.70 -15.23 -2.09
CA ARG A 86 7.09 -15.58 -2.44
C ARG A 86 7.18 -16.52 -3.63
N GLU A 87 6.22 -17.41 -3.83
CA GLU A 87 6.19 -18.34 -4.95
C GLU A 87 5.83 -17.63 -6.26
N LEU A 88 4.95 -16.62 -6.21
CA LEU A 88 4.59 -15.79 -7.37
C LEU A 88 5.71 -14.84 -7.82
N LEU A 89 6.59 -14.45 -6.90
CA LEU A 89 7.69 -13.52 -7.17
C LEU A 89 8.90 -14.22 -7.81
N PRO A 90 9.63 -13.54 -8.71
CA PRO A 90 10.88 -14.07 -9.25
C PRO A 90 11.92 -14.28 -8.15
N SER A 91 12.89 -15.18 -8.35
CA SER A 91 13.90 -15.55 -7.34
C SER A 91 14.60 -14.34 -6.69
N LYS A 92 14.92 -13.30 -7.46
CA LYS A 92 15.56 -12.06 -6.95
C LYS A 92 14.66 -11.18 -6.06
N ALA A 93 13.36 -11.45 -6.01
CA ALA A 93 12.36 -10.69 -5.26
C ALA A 93 11.76 -11.45 -4.07
N LYS A 94 12.06 -12.74 -3.89
CA LYS A 94 11.51 -13.54 -2.77
C LYS A 94 11.84 -12.99 -1.38
N SER A 95 12.95 -12.25 -1.27
CA SER A 95 13.38 -11.60 -0.03
C SER A 95 12.63 -10.31 0.30
N TRP A 96 11.74 -9.83 -0.59
CA TRP A 96 10.87 -8.68 -0.28
C TRP A 96 9.82 -9.04 0.77
N VAL A 97 9.28 -10.26 0.69
CA VAL A 97 8.30 -10.77 1.64
C VAL A 97 9.05 -11.29 2.86
N LEU A 98 8.81 -10.72 4.03
CA LEU A 98 9.44 -11.11 5.30
C LEU A 98 8.38 -11.69 6.24
N SER A 99 8.81 -12.55 7.17
CA SER A 99 7.92 -13.00 8.25
C SER A 99 7.59 -11.83 9.16
N TYR A 100 6.42 -11.84 9.80
CA TYR A 100 6.06 -10.80 10.76
C TYR A 100 7.01 -10.78 11.97
N HIS A 101 7.63 -11.92 12.33
CA HIS A 101 8.71 -11.94 13.32
C HIS A 101 9.97 -11.20 12.86
N GLY A 102 10.30 -11.28 11.56
CA GLY A 102 11.46 -10.59 10.98
C GLY A 102 11.26 -9.07 10.83
N LEU A 103 10.02 -8.61 10.82
CA LEU A 103 9.65 -7.18 10.71
C LEU A 103 9.64 -6.44 12.06
N MET A 104 10.01 -7.11 13.15
CA MET A 104 10.16 -6.53 14.49
C MET A 104 8.87 -5.79 14.95
N GLY A 105 8.96 -4.49 15.22
CA GLY A 105 7.85 -3.69 15.75
C GLY A 105 6.85 -3.20 14.69
N ILE A 106 7.11 -3.40 13.38
CA ILE A 106 6.23 -2.93 12.31
C ILE A 106 4.85 -3.57 12.38
N PRO A 107 4.69 -4.91 12.51
CA PRO A 107 3.38 -5.53 12.58
C PRO A 107 2.56 -5.09 13.79
N LEU A 108 3.19 -4.90 14.95
CA LEU A 108 2.49 -4.38 16.14
C LEU A 108 1.99 -2.95 15.92
N ARG A 109 2.80 -2.08 15.30
CA ARG A 109 2.38 -0.70 14.96
C ARG A 109 1.21 -0.70 13.98
N ALA A 110 1.27 -1.54 12.96
CA ALA A 110 0.21 -1.68 11.97
C ALA A 110 -1.08 -2.20 12.60
N TYR A 111 -0.99 -3.23 13.46
CA TYR A 111 -2.13 -3.79 14.19
C TYR A 111 -2.78 -2.75 15.11
N LEU A 112 -1.98 -2.00 15.89
CA LEU A 112 -2.50 -0.94 16.77
C LEU A 112 -3.19 0.16 15.97
N LEU A 113 -2.61 0.57 14.84
CA LEU A 113 -3.24 1.54 13.95
C LEU A 113 -4.56 1.00 13.42
N ALA A 114 -4.55 -0.19 12.82
CA ALA A 114 -5.72 -0.88 12.26
C ALA A 114 -6.86 -0.97 13.28
N LYS A 115 -6.55 -1.40 14.51
CA LYS A 115 -7.51 -1.45 15.61
C LYS A 115 -8.08 -0.07 15.97
N SER A 116 -7.26 0.98 15.96
CA SER A 116 -7.72 2.33 16.29
C SER A 116 -8.58 2.97 15.19
N ILE A 117 -8.36 2.59 13.93
CA ILE A 117 -9.04 3.16 12.78
C ILE A 117 -10.24 2.33 12.31
N SER A 118 -10.38 1.08 12.77
CA SER A 118 -11.46 0.18 12.35
C SER A 118 -12.88 0.73 12.59
N PRO A 119 -13.17 1.57 13.61
CA PRO A 119 -14.49 2.19 13.73
C PRO A 119 -14.77 3.30 12.71
N TYR A 120 -13.74 3.78 12.00
CA TYR A 120 -13.79 4.97 11.15
C TYR A 120 -13.50 4.69 9.66
N CYS A 121 -13.23 3.43 9.29
CA CYS A 121 -13.09 3.01 7.90
C CYS A 121 -14.02 1.84 7.58
N GLY A 122 -14.44 1.76 6.32
CA GLY A 122 -15.30 0.65 5.88
C GLY A 122 -14.58 -0.69 5.83
N THR A 123 -13.36 -0.71 5.31
CA THR A 123 -12.55 -1.93 5.19
C THR A 123 -11.07 -1.62 5.40
N ILE A 124 -10.38 -2.54 6.08
CA ILE A 124 -8.92 -2.53 6.23
C ILE A 124 -8.38 -3.71 5.43
N LEU A 125 -7.31 -3.48 4.69
CA LEU A 125 -6.61 -4.47 3.88
C LEU A 125 -5.14 -4.51 4.25
N GLU A 126 -4.56 -5.69 4.16
CA GLU A 126 -3.12 -5.85 4.07
C GLU A 126 -2.70 -5.88 2.60
N THR A 127 -1.58 -5.24 2.27
CA THR A 127 -0.98 -5.30 0.93
C THR A 127 0.54 -5.31 0.99
N HIS A 128 1.16 -5.53 -0.17
CA HIS A 128 2.60 -5.39 -0.37
C HIS A 128 2.83 -4.49 -1.61
N PRO A 129 3.19 -3.20 -1.43
CA PRO A 129 3.22 -2.22 -2.51
C PRO A 129 4.31 -2.52 -3.54
N ARG A 130 5.47 -3.01 -3.09
CA ARG A 130 6.54 -3.40 -4.00
C ARG A 130 6.16 -4.57 -4.92
N ALA A 131 5.52 -5.60 -4.38
CA ALA A 131 5.01 -6.72 -5.16
C ALA A 131 3.86 -6.28 -6.08
N SER A 132 2.93 -5.48 -5.56
CA SER A 132 1.83 -4.91 -6.34
C SER A 132 2.33 -4.06 -7.51
N LEU A 133 3.35 -3.23 -7.31
CA LEU A 133 3.99 -2.46 -8.37
C LEU A 133 4.63 -3.39 -9.41
N TYR A 134 5.34 -4.43 -8.98
CA TYR A 134 5.96 -5.41 -9.89
C TYR A 134 4.92 -6.08 -10.81
N PHE A 135 3.77 -6.49 -10.26
CA PHE A 135 2.71 -7.14 -11.03
C PHE A 135 1.90 -6.17 -11.89
N LEU A 136 1.73 -4.93 -11.42
CA LEU A 136 1.08 -3.85 -12.16
C LEU A 136 1.89 -3.42 -13.41
N LEU A 137 3.22 -3.47 -13.33
CA LEU A 137 4.09 -3.01 -14.41
C LEU A 137 4.13 -4.00 -15.59
N PRO A 138 4.13 -3.49 -16.85
CA PRO A 138 4.42 -4.31 -18.02
C PRO A 138 5.78 -5.01 -17.88
N ASN A 139 5.93 -6.21 -18.47
CA ASN A 139 7.14 -7.03 -18.36
C ASN A 139 8.44 -6.26 -18.63
N ALA A 140 8.46 -5.42 -19.67
CA ALA A 140 9.61 -4.61 -20.06
C ALA A 140 10.00 -3.51 -19.05
N LYS A 141 9.14 -3.22 -18.07
CA LYS A 141 9.28 -2.13 -17.10
C LYS A 141 9.34 -2.61 -15.65
N ARG A 142 9.25 -3.91 -15.40
CA ARG A 142 9.30 -4.53 -14.06
C ARG A 142 10.56 -4.19 -13.27
N GLU A 143 11.66 -3.81 -13.94
CA GLU A 143 12.90 -3.40 -13.26
C GLU A 143 12.72 -2.17 -12.36
N ILE A 144 11.72 -1.31 -12.65
CA ILE A 144 11.38 -0.15 -11.80
C ILE A 144 11.09 -0.59 -10.36
N ALA A 145 10.38 -1.70 -10.16
CA ALA A 145 10.07 -2.24 -8.82
C ALA A 145 11.33 -2.75 -8.07
N PHE A 146 12.42 -3.07 -8.79
CA PHE A 146 13.69 -3.45 -8.18
C PHE A 146 14.50 -2.22 -7.76
N LYS A 147 14.47 -1.16 -8.57
CA LYS A 147 15.32 0.02 -8.42
C LYS A 147 14.83 1.04 -7.39
N TYR A 148 13.53 1.35 -7.35
CA TYR A 148 13.07 2.58 -6.68
C TYR A 148 13.49 2.72 -5.20
N LYS A 149 13.53 1.61 -4.43
CA LYS A 149 14.00 1.61 -3.02
C LYS A 149 15.52 1.52 -2.84
N LYS A 150 16.26 1.09 -3.85
CA LYS A 150 17.70 0.78 -3.73
C LYS A 150 18.57 1.87 -4.33
N GLU A 151 18.25 2.25 -5.56
CA GLU A 151 19.06 3.14 -6.40
C GLU A 151 18.34 4.46 -6.69
N GLY A 152 17.03 4.52 -6.41
CA GLY A 152 16.15 5.55 -6.91
C GLY A 152 15.75 5.30 -8.37
N LEU A 153 14.92 6.18 -8.91
CA LEU A 153 14.48 6.15 -10.30
C LEU A 153 15.07 7.33 -11.05
N SER A 154 15.46 7.10 -12.31
CA SER A 154 15.84 8.18 -13.22
C SER A 154 14.64 9.06 -13.56
N GLU A 155 14.87 10.30 -14.00
CA GLU A 155 13.79 11.21 -14.41
C GLU A 155 12.92 10.61 -15.53
N ALA A 156 13.53 9.88 -16.46
CA ALA A 156 12.81 9.20 -17.54
C ALA A 156 11.90 8.06 -17.01
N GLU A 157 12.37 7.29 -16.02
CA GLU A 157 11.55 6.26 -15.38
C GLU A 157 10.39 6.88 -14.58
N ILE A 158 10.62 8.00 -13.90
CA ILE A 158 9.59 8.73 -13.15
C ILE A 158 8.54 9.30 -14.10
N LEU A 159 8.96 9.93 -15.19
CA LEU A 159 8.08 10.48 -16.21
C LEU A 159 7.20 9.39 -16.82
N TRP A 160 7.82 8.27 -17.20
CA TRP A 160 7.11 7.13 -17.74
C TRP A 160 6.11 6.54 -16.73
N LEU A 161 6.52 6.38 -15.46
CA LEU A 161 5.65 5.85 -14.41
C LEU A 161 4.45 6.76 -14.15
N ARG A 162 4.65 8.08 -14.11
CA ARG A 162 3.56 9.04 -14.02
C ARG A 162 2.57 8.87 -15.17
N ASP A 163 3.08 8.80 -16.40
CA ASP A 163 2.24 8.72 -17.60
C ASP A 163 1.45 7.42 -17.62
N PHE A 164 2.09 6.31 -17.23
CA PHE A 164 1.46 5.00 -17.07
C PHE A 164 0.35 5.00 -16.01
N LEU A 165 0.59 5.56 -14.82
CA LEU A 165 -0.43 5.66 -13.76
C LEU A 165 -1.58 6.58 -14.17
N ARG A 166 -1.28 7.65 -14.90
CA ARG A 166 -2.29 8.57 -15.45
C ARG A 166 -3.17 7.89 -16.49
N GLU A 167 -2.60 7.11 -17.38
CA GLU A 167 -3.38 6.33 -18.36
C GLU A 167 -4.26 5.29 -17.67
N LEU A 168 -3.70 4.53 -16.73
CA LEU A 168 -4.38 3.41 -16.12
C LEU A 168 -5.45 3.80 -15.10
N PHE A 169 -5.20 4.86 -14.31
CA PHE A 169 -6.08 5.26 -13.21
C PHE A 169 -6.70 6.64 -13.38
N SER A 170 -6.43 7.33 -14.51
CA SER A 170 -6.76 8.76 -14.65
C SER A 170 -6.20 9.59 -13.48
N LEU A 171 -5.06 9.18 -12.93
CA LEU A 171 -4.43 9.81 -11.76
C LEU A 171 -3.28 10.71 -12.20
N ASP A 172 -3.36 11.99 -11.87
CA ASP A 172 -2.25 12.92 -12.11
C ASP A 172 -1.40 13.06 -10.85
N ALA A 173 -0.23 12.42 -10.84
CA ALA A 173 0.70 12.45 -9.72
C ALA A 173 1.87 13.40 -10.04
N PRO A 174 2.13 14.43 -9.19
CA PRO A 174 3.31 15.28 -9.35
C PRO A 174 4.61 14.48 -9.38
N LEU A 175 5.51 14.78 -10.34
CA LEU A 175 6.76 14.05 -10.56
C LEU A 175 7.65 14.00 -9.31
N ASP A 176 7.71 15.10 -8.55
CA ASP A 176 8.55 15.19 -7.35
C ASP A 176 8.08 14.28 -6.20
N LEU A 177 6.81 13.86 -6.22
CA LEU A 177 6.29 12.88 -5.26
C LEU A 177 6.82 11.48 -5.53
N LEU A 178 6.87 11.10 -6.82
CA LEU A 178 7.32 9.77 -7.24
C LEU A 178 8.83 9.55 -7.06
N LYS A 179 9.60 10.61 -6.76
CA LYS A 179 11.01 10.52 -6.38
C LYS A 179 11.22 9.90 -4.99
N ARG A 180 10.18 9.86 -4.15
CA ARG A 180 10.25 9.36 -2.77
C ARG A 180 9.62 7.97 -2.70
N ASP A 181 10.40 6.99 -2.28
CA ASP A 181 9.98 5.60 -2.22
C ASP A 181 8.79 5.37 -1.29
N GLY A 182 8.77 5.94 -0.09
CA GLY A 182 7.64 5.82 0.84
C GLY A 182 6.35 6.46 0.32
N VAL A 183 6.46 7.52 -0.50
CA VAL A 183 5.30 8.11 -1.19
C VAL A 183 4.79 7.16 -2.27
N LEU A 184 5.69 6.55 -3.05
CA LEU A 184 5.32 5.58 -4.06
C LEU A 184 4.65 4.34 -3.42
N ASP A 185 5.18 3.84 -2.31
CA ASP A 185 4.56 2.70 -1.61
C ASP A 185 3.17 3.01 -1.07
N ALA A 186 3.02 4.15 -0.39
CA ALA A 186 1.73 4.61 0.08
C ALA A 186 0.75 4.83 -1.10
N LEU A 187 1.25 5.24 -2.27
CA LEU A 187 0.45 5.42 -3.48
C LEU A 187 -0.07 4.08 -4.00
N ILE A 188 0.80 3.08 -4.11
CA ILE A 188 0.41 1.74 -4.54
C ILE A 188 -0.55 1.11 -3.52
N CYS A 189 -0.36 1.36 -2.23
CA CYS A 189 -1.32 0.95 -1.20
C CYS A 189 -2.69 1.61 -1.44
N ALA A 190 -2.75 2.92 -1.68
CA ALA A 190 -4.01 3.62 -1.90
C ALA A 190 -4.70 3.16 -3.20
N LEU A 191 -3.93 2.86 -4.26
CA LEU A 191 -4.46 2.27 -5.48
C LEU A 191 -4.99 0.85 -5.24
N THR A 192 -4.36 0.05 -4.39
CA THR A 192 -4.87 -1.25 -3.95
C THR A 192 -6.22 -1.09 -3.23
N ALA A 193 -6.32 -0.12 -2.31
CA ALA A 193 -7.56 0.21 -1.61
C ALA A 193 -8.67 0.65 -2.58
N TYR A 194 -8.32 1.45 -3.60
CA TYR A 194 -9.23 1.85 -4.66
C TYR A 194 -9.73 0.66 -5.49
N LEU A 195 -8.81 -0.20 -5.95
CA LEU A 195 -9.12 -1.38 -6.75
C LEU A 195 -10.01 -2.37 -5.98
N TYR A 196 -9.77 -2.57 -4.68
CA TYR A 196 -10.59 -3.47 -3.87
C TYR A 196 -12.08 -3.14 -3.95
N GLN A 197 -12.42 -1.85 -3.99
CA GLN A 197 -13.81 -1.45 -4.12
C GLN A 197 -14.30 -1.39 -5.57
N LYS A 198 -13.45 -1.01 -6.52
CA LYS A 198 -13.88 -0.66 -7.88
C LYS A 198 -13.66 -1.71 -8.94
N ALA A 199 -12.67 -2.56 -8.74
CA ALA A 199 -12.26 -3.62 -9.64
C ALA A 199 -11.54 -4.71 -8.84
N PRO A 200 -12.21 -5.39 -7.90
CA PRO A 200 -11.57 -6.42 -7.07
C PRO A 200 -10.98 -7.57 -7.90
N GLU A 201 -11.44 -7.78 -9.14
CA GLU A 201 -10.86 -8.73 -10.10
C GLU A 201 -9.44 -8.36 -10.54
N LYS A 202 -8.99 -7.13 -10.30
CA LYS A 202 -7.59 -6.68 -10.49
C LYS A 202 -6.71 -6.91 -9.26
N LEU A 203 -7.22 -7.62 -8.26
CA LEU A 203 -6.48 -8.01 -7.07
C LEU A 203 -6.38 -9.53 -6.98
N PHE A 204 -5.21 -10.01 -6.59
CA PHE A 204 -5.03 -11.38 -6.18
C PHE A 204 -5.17 -11.49 -4.65
N PHE A 205 -6.15 -12.27 -4.20
CA PHE A 205 -6.38 -12.55 -2.79
C PHE A 205 -5.51 -13.71 -2.37
N LEU A 206 -4.53 -13.44 -1.49
CA LEU A 206 -3.60 -14.46 -1.05
C LEU A 206 -4.30 -15.44 -0.09
N PRO A 207 -3.97 -16.74 -0.20
CA PRO A 207 -4.59 -17.77 0.63
C PRO A 207 -4.33 -17.50 2.10
N GLN A 208 -5.38 -17.63 2.91
CA GLN A 208 -5.33 -17.45 4.36
C GLN A 208 -5.28 -18.81 5.07
N GLU A 209 -4.83 -18.79 6.32
CA GLU A 209 -4.97 -19.93 7.24
C GLU A 209 -6.32 -19.84 7.97
N GLU A 210 -6.78 -20.94 8.54
CA GLU A 210 -8.09 -21.00 9.20
C GLU A 210 -8.08 -20.29 10.57
N ASP A 211 -6.93 -20.25 11.24
CA ASP A 211 -6.72 -19.80 12.63
C ASP A 211 -6.08 -18.40 12.71
N LEU A 212 -6.50 -17.47 11.85
CA LEU A 212 -5.96 -16.11 11.84
C LEU A 212 -6.76 -15.15 12.73
N GLU A 213 -6.04 -14.38 13.54
CA GLU A 213 -6.55 -13.20 14.24
C GLU A 213 -6.00 -11.92 13.61
N GLY A 214 -6.84 -10.92 13.39
CA GLY A 214 -6.38 -9.65 12.82
C GLY A 214 -7.38 -8.93 11.92
N PHE A 215 -6.86 -8.23 10.91
CA PHE A 215 -7.65 -7.38 10.02
C PHE A 215 -7.45 -7.72 8.55
N GLY A 216 -8.57 -7.85 7.84
CA GLY A 216 -8.61 -7.80 6.38
C GLY A 216 -7.96 -8.98 5.66
N PRO A 217 -8.26 -9.15 4.37
CA PRO A 217 -7.49 -10.04 3.52
C PRO A 217 -6.12 -9.42 3.20
N PHE A 218 -5.13 -10.28 2.94
CA PHE A 218 -3.88 -9.90 2.29
C PHE A 218 -4.06 -9.99 0.77
N VAL A 219 -3.99 -8.83 0.09
CA VAL A 219 -4.19 -8.71 -1.35
C VAL A 219 -2.99 -8.03 -2.02
N VAL A 220 -2.74 -8.35 -3.28
CA VAL A 220 -1.78 -7.62 -4.13
C VAL A 220 -2.44 -7.27 -5.46
N ILE A 221 -2.01 -6.18 -6.09
CA ILE A 221 -2.45 -5.87 -7.46
C ILE A 221 -1.96 -6.97 -8.42
N TRP A 222 -2.83 -7.41 -9.32
CA TRP A 222 -2.55 -8.49 -10.26
C TRP A 222 -3.07 -8.14 -11.67
N PRO A 223 -2.31 -8.46 -12.74
CA PRO A 223 -2.67 -8.13 -14.13
C PRO A 223 -4.02 -8.72 -14.58
#